data_AF-A0A1N6H9K6-F1
#
_entry.id   AF-A0A1N6H9K6-F1
#
_cell.length_a   1.000
_cell.length_b   1.000
_cell.length_c   1.000
_cell.angle_alpha   90.00
_cell.angle_beta   90.00
_cell.angle_gamma   90.00
#
_symmetry.space_group_name_H-M   'P 1'
#
loop_
_entity.id
_entity.type
_entity.pdbx_description
1 polymer ?
#
loop_
_entity_poly.entity_id
_entity_poly.type
_entity_poly.pdbx_seq_one_letter_code
_entity_poly.pdbx_strand_id
1 'polypeptide(L)'
;MHPIAHTPTRTPRGFRAIAATVATALASFAMIVAMPTAAQATELDAITSVSIDADAPIGVRQRYAVEATWAAPAGAVEGDTFRLDFPSPVHAYSADFVLRDSAGATVGDCVVTESSIVCTLGDYVETHDDVQGSLHFFARSSEATDDDAYVFTTGTGIEIRVPIPGGGIVEGDGEPGTAPTSPQKWGWLNDDGTSITWQVVIPAAVLAGDTPVVLDDVYDARMGFDPSSLTAGWVLASEWAAWKVHDVVAGTGPETYTLVDSPATHSFELTFNEPVTTADRDYVLRYRTTLPADARQGDLFGNTITASGEQFTTWPVEFVTAGGEGGGTGRIGGFTVTKTLSGDGAAVVPDGTVYAVTYAYLRGDEPVTGTLELSPGVPQGIDGLPTGTVVTLGEAVPEAISGVDYGTPRFSGDGIVADGGSARLVIGDRTTVSVSLDNPVALVPPTPSTPPTPPGSSTPPASTPASPATGGSLASTGIELGRPIAGAALLALLGAAALVAARRRAQTR
;
A
#
# COMPACT_ATOMS: atom_id res chain seq x y z
N MET A 1 60.96 14.15 -39.13
CA MET A 1 60.98 15.12 -40.25
C MET A 1 59.63 15.86 -40.25
N HIS A 2 59.63 17.11 -39.77
CA HIS A 2 58.60 18.14 -40.07
C HIS A 2 58.99 18.80 -41.42
N PRO A 3 58.14 19.57 -42.16
CA PRO A 3 57.15 20.56 -41.69
C PRO A 3 55.76 20.49 -42.38
N ILE A 4 54.65 20.92 -41.76
CA ILE A 4 54.04 22.29 -41.67
C ILE A 4 53.75 22.96 -43.02
N ALA A 5 52.47 23.24 -43.32
CA ALA A 5 52.01 24.56 -43.77
C ALA A 5 50.47 24.72 -43.67
N HIS A 6 50.10 25.88 -43.15
CA HIS A 6 48.78 26.40 -42.81
C HIS A 6 47.98 26.98 -43.99
N THR A 7 46.63 26.95 -43.86
CA THR A 7 45.54 27.91 -44.19
C THR A 7 45.78 29.05 -45.22
N PRO A 8 44.78 29.56 -45.99
CA PRO A 8 43.58 30.22 -45.42
C PRO A 8 42.26 30.24 -46.23
N THR A 9 41.26 30.77 -45.53
CA THR A 9 39.89 31.22 -45.83
C THR A 9 39.63 31.97 -47.16
N ARG A 10 38.39 31.83 -47.68
CA ARG A 10 37.53 32.94 -48.16
C ARG A 10 36.14 32.47 -48.62
N THR A 11 35.09 32.89 -47.91
CA THR A 11 33.77 33.17 -48.50
C THR A 11 33.85 34.50 -49.27
N PRO A 12 33.03 34.69 -50.33
CA PRO A 12 31.89 35.60 -50.16
C PRO A 12 30.65 35.32 -51.03
N ARG A 13 29.50 35.83 -50.54
CA ARG A 13 28.43 36.58 -51.25
C ARG A 13 27.93 35.98 -52.57
N GLY A 14 26.68 35.57 -52.72
CA GLY A 14 25.46 36.24 -52.28
C GLY A 14 24.64 36.63 -53.51
N PHE A 15 23.36 36.25 -53.54
CA PHE A 15 22.36 36.95 -54.34
C PHE A 15 21.09 37.05 -53.51
N ARG A 16 20.82 38.28 -53.06
CA ARG A 16 19.51 38.73 -52.62
C ARG A 16 18.67 39.02 -53.86
N ALA A 17 17.38 38.67 -53.79
CA ALA A 17 16.19 39.42 -54.23
C ALA A 17 15.03 38.39 -54.25
N ILE A 18 13.79 38.62 -53.81
CA ILE A 18 12.94 39.81 -53.78
C ILE A 18 11.95 39.64 -52.62
N ALA A 19 11.61 40.76 -51.99
CA ALA A 19 10.61 40.90 -50.93
C ALA A 19 9.17 40.97 -51.47
N ALA A 20 8.21 40.46 -50.70
CA ALA A 20 6.85 40.98 -50.66
C ALA A 20 6.22 40.73 -49.28
N THR A 21 5.99 41.82 -48.56
CA THR A 21 5.29 41.93 -47.27
C THR A 21 3.78 41.79 -47.42
N VAL A 22 3.15 40.94 -46.58
CA VAL A 22 1.80 41.16 -46.04
C VAL A 22 1.79 40.69 -44.59
N ALA A 23 1.31 41.56 -43.70
CA ALA A 23 1.29 41.41 -42.26
C ALA A 23 0.14 40.50 -41.78
N THR A 24 0.42 39.66 -40.78
CA THR A 24 -0.57 39.22 -39.79
C THR A 24 0.13 39.07 -38.44
N ALA A 25 -0.40 39.77 -37.45
CA ALA A 25 0.07 39.78 -36.07
C ALA A 25 -0.01 38.38 -35.44
N LEU A 26 1.09 37.94 -34.84
CA LEU A 26 1.09 36.92 -33.80
C LEU A 26 1.82 37.51 -32.59
N ALA A 27 1.03 38.12 -31.70
CA ALA A 27 1.44 38.27 -30.31
C ALA A 27 1.41 36.86 -29.70
N SER A 28 2.57 36.19 -29.68
CA SER A 28 2.76 34.96 -28.93
C SER A 28 2.71 35.29 -27.44
N PHE A 29 1.60 34.93 -26.81
CA PHE A 29 1.52 34.68 -25.37
C PHE A 29 2.58 33.63 -25.02
N ALA A 30 3.71 34.06 -24.45
CA ALA A 30 4.57 33.16 -23.69
C ALA A 30 3.84 32.88 -22.38
N MET A 31 2.91 31.93 -22.42
CA MET A 31 2.35 31.35 -21.21
C MET A 31 3.48 30.55 -20.56
N ILE A 32 4.12 31.14 -19.55
CA ILE A 32 4.97 30.39 -18.63
C ILE A 32 4.00 29.46 -17.90
N VAL A 33 3.84 28.26 -18.43
CA VAL A 33 3.30 27.15 -17.65
C VAL A 33 4.36 26.89 -16.60
N ALA A 34 4.16 27.42 -15.40
CA ALA A 34 4.79 26.87 -14.22
C ALA A 34 4.28 25.42 -14.14
N MET A 35 5.05 24.49 -14.71
CA MET A 35 4.86 23.09 -14.40
C MET A 35 5.02 22.97 -12.88
N PRO A 36 4.11 22.29 -12.17
CA PRO A 36 4.38 21.99 -10.77
C PRO A 36 5.71 21.26 -10.75
N THR A 37 6.68 21.81 -10.01
CA THR A 37 7.88 21.07 -9.65
C THR A 37 7.40 19.80 -8.97
N ALA A 38 7.70 18.64 -9.55
CA ALA A 38 7.61 17.40 -8.80
C ALA A 38 8.38 17.65 -7.49
N ALA A 39 7.71 17.53 -6.35
CA ALA A 39 8.38 17.53 -5.06
C ALA A 39 9.50 16.48 -5.18
N GLN A 40 10.75 16.92 -5.03
CA GLN A 40 11.87 15.99 -5.01
C GLN A 40 11.78 15.28 -3.67
N ALA A 41 11.55 13.96 -3.70
CA ALA A 41 11.79 13.09 -2.57
C ALA A 41 13.16 13.41 -1.96
N THR A 42 13.20 13.69 -0.66
CA THR A 42 14.44 13.97 0.07
C THR A 42 14.92 12.69 0.75
N GLU A 43 16.23 12.45 0.73
CA GLU A 43 16.85 11.38 1.53
C GLU A 43 17.02 11.85 2.98
N LEU A 44 16.42 11.11 3.90
CA LEU A 44 16.31 11.40 5.33
C LEU A 44 17.30 10.59 6.15
N ASP A 45 17.71 11.16 7.28
CA ASP A 45 18.44 10.47 8.32
C ASP A 45 17.45 9.86 9.34
N ALA A 46 16.91 8.68 9.01
CA ALA A 46 15.85 8.05 9.81
C ALA A 46 16.29 6.80 10.57
N ILE A 47 17.43 6.16 10.22
CA ILE A 47 17.87 4.93 10.89
C ILE A 47 18.41 5.27 12.29
N THR A 48 17.84 4.68 13.33
CA THR A 48 18.17 4.98 14.73
C THR A 48 19.04 3.90 15.38
N SER A 49 18.95 2.64 14.95
CA SER A 49 19.82 1.57 15.43
C SER A 49 19.93 0.44 14.42
N VAL A 50 21.02 -0.33 14.51
CA VAL A 50 21.23 -1.57 13.77
C VAL A 50 21.90 -2.59 14.69
N SER A 51 21.49 -3.85 14.63
CA SER A 51 22.06 -4.97 15.38
C SER A 51 22.04 -6.26 14.56
N ILE A 52 22.97 -7.16 14.83
CA ILE A 52 23.01 -8.51 14.26
C ILE A 52 22.52 -9.49 15.31
N ASP A 53 21.53 -10.31 14.95
CA ASP A 53 21.02 -11.40 15.78
C ASP A 53 21.45 -12.75 15.19
N ALA A 54 22.38 -13.40 15.89
CA ALA A 54 22.93 -14.70 15.52
C ALA A 54 23.68 -15.35 16.69
N ASP A 55 23.69 -16.68 16.68
CA ASP A 55 24.58 -17.47 17.55
C ASP A 55 26.03 -17.37 17.07
N ALA A 56 26.95 -17.19 18.02
CA ALA A 56 28.38 -17.16 17.76
C ALA A 56 29.02 -18.57 17.87
N PRO A 57 30.07 -18.88 17.09
CA PRO A 57 30.65 -18.04 16.04
C PRO A 57 29.83 -18.05 14.75
N ILE A 58 29.90 -16.97 13.98
CA ILE A 58 29.28 -16.88 12.65
C ILE A 58 30.31 -17.29 11.60
N GLY A 59 29.98 -18.29 10.77
CA GLY A 59 30.81 -18.73 9.64
C GLY A 59 30.57 -17.94 8.36
N VAL A 60 31.55 -17.97 7.46
CA VAL A 60 31.39 -17.47 6.09
C VAL A 60 30.16 -18.11 5.41
N ARG A 61 29.37 -17.33 4.68
CA ARG A 61 28.08 -17.72 4.05
C ARG A 61 26.98 -18.17 5.02
N GLN A 62 27.24 -18.25 6.32
CA GLN A 62 26.20 -18.51 7.30
C GLN A 62 25.23 -17.33 7.31
N ARG A 63 23.95 -17.66 7.22
CA ARG A 63 22.86 -16.69 7.32
C ARG A 63 22.72 -16.20 8.75
N TYR A 64 22.61 -14.89 8.94
CA TYR A 64 22.26 -14.23 10.19
C TYR A 64 21.16 -13.18 9.96
N ALA A 65 20.44 -12.82 11.03
CA ALA A 65 19.44 -11.76 10.99
C ALA A 65 20.08 -10.40 11.31
N VAL A 66 19.57 -9.36 10.68
CA VAL A 66 19.88 -7.96 10.95
C VAL A 66 18.59 -7.25 11.32
N GLU A 67 18.60 -6.62 12.48
CA GLU A 67 17.49 -5.85 13.04
C GLU A 67 17.86 -4.38 13.03
N ALA A 68 16.96 -3.52 12.58
CA ALA A 68 17.14 -2.08 12.61
C ALA A 68 15.88 -1.37 13.11
N THR A 69 16.06 -0.20 13.73
CA THR A 69 14.95 0.71 14.06
C THR A 69 15.10 1.99 13.27
N TRP A 70 13.97 2.65 13.02
CA TRP A 70 13.94 3.90 12.29
C TRP A 70 12.87 4.85 12.84
N ALA A 71 13.09 6.16 12.68
CA ALA A 71 12.14 7.21 13.01
C ALA A 71 12.21 8.31 11.96
N ALA A 72 11.08 8.63 11.32
CA ALA A 72 11.00 9.72 10.37
C ALA A 72 11.18 11.07 11.11
N PRO A 73 12.06 11.96 10.63
CA PRO A 73 12.18 13.30 11.18
C PRO A 73 10.88 14.10 11.01
N ALA A 74 10.67 15.07 11.92
CA ALA A 74 9.54 15.98 11.81
C ALA A 74 9.57 16.74 10.48
N GLY A 75 8.42 16.79 9.80
CA GLY A 75 8.28 17.45 8.50
C GLY A 75 8.60 16.55 7.29
N ALA A 76 8.85 15.25 7.50
CA ALA A 76 8.85 14.26 6.43
C ALA A 76 7.53 14.31 5.64
N VAL A 77 7.62 14.13 4.33
CA VAL A 77 6.49 14.16 3.40
C VAL A 77 6.43 12.86 2.59
N GLU A 78 5.29 12.63 1.93
CA GLU A 78 5.14 11.48 1.00
C GLU A 78 6.26 11.48 -0.04
N GLY A 79 6.85 10.31 -0.25
CA GLY A 79 7.91 10.08 -1.22
C GLY A 79 9.32 10.28 -0.67
N ASP A 80 9.51 10.90 0.49
CA ASP A 80 10.83 10.95 1.14
C ASP A 80 11.38 9.54 1.40
N THR A 81 12.70 9.39 1.34
CA THR A 81 13.35 8.08 1.47
C THR A 81 14.30 8.04 2.66
N PHE A 82 14.61 6.85 3.14
CA PHE A 82 15.76 6.62 4.01
C PHE A 82 16.44 5.31 3.64
N ARG A 83 17.76 5.25 3.82
CA ARG A 83 18.61 4.18 3.31
C ARG A 83 19.63 3.73 4.34
N LEU A 84 19.93 2.44 4.31
CA LEU A 84 21.05 1.83 5.03
C LEU A 84 21.90 1.02 4.05
N ASP A 85 23.15 1.44 3.87
CA ASP A 85 24.16 0.76 3.07
C ASP A 85 24.92 -0.26 3.91
N PHE A 86 25.19 -1.42 3.30
CA PHE A 86 25.87 -2.53 3.94
C PHE A 86 27.38 -2.50 3.61
N PRO A 87 28.27 -2.70 4.59
CA PRO A 87 29.69 -2.76 4.31
C PRO A 87 30.04 -4.10 3.65
N SER A 88 31.09 -4.13 2.83
CA SER A 88 31.75 -5.41 2.49
C SER A 88 32.35 -6.02 3.77
N PRO A 89 32.24 -7.33 4.01
CA PRO A 89 31.74 -8.41 3.14
C PRO A 89 30.27 -8.81 3.37
N VAL A 90 29.41 -7.91 3.86
CA VAL A 90 27.99 -8.20 4.12
C VAL A 90 27.16 -8.18 2.83
N HIS A 91 26.42 -9.25 2.60
CA HIS A 91 25.50 -9.41 1.47
C HIS A 91 24.11 -9.81 1.99
N ALA A 92 23.10 -8.99 1.75
CA ALA A 92 21.73 -9.27 2.17
C ALA A 92 20.97 -10.11 1.14
N TYR A 93 19.91 -10.76 1.63
CA TYR A 93 18.95 -11.46 0.81
C TYR A 93 17.97 -10.43 0.21
N SER A 94 17.82 -10.45 -1.10
CA SER A 94 16.97 -9.51 -1.84
C SER A 94 15.51 -9.75 -1.51
N ALA A 95 14.76 -8.68 -1.24
CA ALA A 95 13.36 -8.75 -0.86
C ALA A 95 12.68 -7.37 -0.99
N ASP A 96 11.40 -7.36 -1.31
CA ASP A 96 10.56 -6.17 -1.31
C ASP A 96 9.43 -6.36 -0.30
N PHE A 97 9.12 -5.33 0.49
CA PHE A 97 8.04 -5.40 1.47
C PHE A 97 7.40 -4.04 1.76
N VAL A 98 6.18 -4.09 2.26
CA VAL A 98 5.40 -2.90 2.65
C VAL A 98 5.47 -2.76 4.17
N LEU A 99 5.84 -1.57 4.65
CA LEU A 99 5.72 -1.20 6.05
C LEU A 99 4.24 -0.98 6.37
N ARG A 100 3.75 -1.69 7.38
CA ARG A 100 2.37 -1.55 7.86
C ARG A 100 2.33 -1.19 9.32
N ASP A 101 1.30 -0.44 9.70
CA ASP A 101 0.95 -0.24 11.09
C ASP A 101 0.15 -1.42 11.66
N SER A 102 -0.07 -1.38 12.98
CA SER A 102 -0.84 -2.42 13.70
C SER A 102 -2.28 -2.59 13.21
N ALA A 103 -2.84 -1.60 12.50
CA ALA A 103 -4.16 -1.66 11.89
C ALA A 103 -4.13 -2.13 10.42
N GLY A 104 -2.94 -2.31 9.86
CA GLY A 104 -2.69 -2.75 8.48
C GLY A 104 -2.59 -1.61 7.46
N ALA A 105 -2.64 -0.34 7.89
CA ALA A 105 -2.46 0.81 7.02
C ALA A 105 -1.01 0.84 6.50
N THR A 106 -0.84 1.19 5.23
CA THR A 106 0.49 1.30 4.62
C THR A 106 1.20 2.56 5.13
N VAL A 107 2.43 2.40 5.59
CA VAL A 107 3.30 3.49 6.05
C VAL A 107 4.35 3.86 5.00
N GLY A 108 4.79 2.87 4.22
CA GLY A 108 5.78 3.04 3.16
C GLY A 108 6.18 1.69 2.55
N ASP A 109 7.09 1.74 1.59
CA ASP A 109 7.59 0.58 0.86
C ASP A 109 9.11 0.48 1.00
N CYS A 110 9.64 -0.72 1.13
CA CYS A 110 11.07 -0.98 1.27
C CYS A 110 11.56 -2.00 0.23
N VAL A 111 12.76 -1.74 -0.30
CA VAL A 111 13.48 -2.61 -1.24
C VAL A 111 14.84 -2.96 -0.64
N VAL A 112 15.08 -4.25 -0.47
CA VAL A 112 16.36 -4.82 -0.02
C VAL A 112 17.10 -5.35 -1.24
N THR A 113 18.32 -4.85 -1.40
CA THR A 113 19.30 -5.32 -2.36
C THR A 113 20.45 -5.98 -1.62
N GLU A 114 21.35 -6.63 -2.36
CA GLU A 114 22.55 -7.25 -1.80
C GLU A 114 23.38 -6.31 -0.92
N SER A 115 23.42 -5.01 -1.23
CA SER A 115 24.29 -4.03 -0.58
C SER A 115 23.57 -2.89 0.15
N SER A 116 22.23 -2.84 0.13
CA SER A 116 21.49 -1.77 0.80
C SER A 116 20.02 -2.10 1.00
N ILE A 117 19.38 -1.44 1.96
CA ILE A 117 17.92 -1.32 2.05
C ILE A 117 17.52 0.15 1.85
N VAL A 118 16.51 0.38 1.01
CA VAL A 118 15.91 1.70 0.78
C VAL A 118 14.42 1.63 1.08
N CYS A 119 13.95 2.50 1.96
CA CYS A 119 12.55 2.64 2.28
C CYS A 119 12.04 4.01 1.81
N THR A 120 10.83 4.05 1.27
CA THR A 120 10.12 5.24 0.80
C THR A 120 8.87 5.44 1.65
N LEU A 121 8.71 6.62 2.23
CA LEU A 121 7.55 6.97 3.06
C LEU A 121 6.32 7.22 2.18
N GLY A 122 5.17 6.67 2.58
CA GLY A 122 3.88 6.95 1.96
C GLY A 122 3.21 8.20 2.54
N ASP A 123 1.95 8.42 2.17
CA ASP A 123 1.11 9.53 2.66
C ASP A 123 0.81 9.48 4.18
N TYR A 124 1.12 8.36 4.84
CA TYR A 124 0.94 8.16 6.28
C TYR A 124 1.57 9.28 7.12
N VAL A 125 2.74 9.78 6.73
CA VAL A 125 3.48 10.85 7.44
C VAL A 125 2.79 12.23 7.35
N GLU A 126 1.86 12.42 6.42
CA GLU A 126 1.09 13.65 6.30
C GLU A 126 -0.04 13.76 7.34
N THR A 127 -0.47 12.62 7.88
CA THR A 127 -1.60 12.54 8.80
C THR A 127 -1.22 12.02 10.18
N HIS A 128 0.03 11.60 10.38
CA HIS A 128 0.55 11.06 11.63
C HIS A 128 1.81 11.80 12.07
N ASP A 129 1.98 11.93 13.38
CA ASP A 129 3.23 12.36 14.00
C ASP A 129 3.99 11.17 14.57
N ASP A 130 5.25 11.38 14.93
CA ASP A 130 6.12 10.38 15.58
C ASP A 130 6.15 9.05 14.79
N VAL A 131 6.22 9.14 13.46
CA VAL A 131 6.22 7.96 12.58
C VAL A 131 7.56 7.25 12.69
N GLN A 132 7.53 6.00 13.16
CA GLN A 132 8.71 5.20 13.46
C GLN A 132 8.40 3.71 13.39
N GLY A 133 9.44 2.87 13.41
CA GLY A 133 9.24 1.44 13.38
C GLY A 133 10.52 0.61 13.37
N SER A 134 10.40 -0.60 12.84
CA SER A 134 11.47 -1.59 12.77
C SER A 134 11.62 -2.17 11.37
N LEU A 135 12.80 -2.72 11.11
CA LEU A 135 13.16 -3.45 9.91
C LEU A 135 13.89 -4.72 10.34
N HIS A 136 13.58 -5.84 9.72
CA HIS A 136 14.32 -7.09 9.85
C HIS A 136 14.66 -7.62 8.47
N PHE A 137 15.87 -8.12 8.29
CA PHE A 137 16.29 -8.78 7.07
C PHE A 137 17.40 -9.79 7.35
N PHE A 138 17.68 -10.65 6.39
CA PHE A 138 18.73 -11.66 6.51
C PHE A 138 19.93 -11.27 5.65
N ALA A 139 21.12 -11.61 6.14
CA ALA A 139 22.37 -11.39 5.44
C ALA A 139 23.35 -12.53 5.70
N ARG A 140 24.45 -12.52 4.94
CA ARG A 140 25.60 -13.40 5.10
C ARG A 140 26.89 -12.61 4.88
N SER A 141 28.00 -13.14 5.36
CA SER A 141 29.33 -12.59 5.07
C SER A 141 30.01 -13.41 3.97
N SER A 142 30.58 -12.77 2.95
CA SER A 142 31.24 -13.46 1.84
C SER A 142 32.66 -13.94 2.16
N GLU A 143 33.29 -13.35 3.19
CA GLU A 143 34.68 -13.59 3.57
C GLU A 143 34.82 -13.59 5.09
N ALA A 144 35.85 -14.26 5.60
CA ALA A 144 36.19 -14.25 7.01
C ALA A 144 36.80 -12.89 7.41
N THR A 145 36.64 -12.50 8.67
CA THR A 145 37.24 -11.28 9.22
C THR A 145 37.49 -11.42 10.71
N ASP A 146 38.60 -10.85 11.16
CA ASP A 146 38.93 -10.69 12.58
C ASP A 146 38.41 -9.35 13.16
N ASP A 147 37.71 -8.54 12.35
CA ASP A 147 37.06 -7.32 12.83
C ASP A 147 35.94 -7.67 13.81
N ASP A 148 35.85 -6.94 14.92
CA ASP A 148 34.84 -7.17 15.96
C ASP A 148 33.49 -6.49 15.67
N ALA A 149 33.40 -5.70 14.60
CA ALA A 149 32.21 -4.96 14.21
C ALA A 149 32.19 -4.59 12.73
N TYR A 150 30.99 -4.54 12.16
CA TYR A 150 30.71 -3.93 10.87
C TYR A 150 30.38 -2.44 11.00
N VAL A 151 30.65 -1.67 9.94
CA VAL A 151 30.29 -0.24 9.86
C VAL A 151 29.25 -0.06 8.76
N PHE A 152 27.98 -0.02 9.15
CA PHE A 152 26.88 0.32 8.24
C PHE A 152 26.86 1.83 8.03
N THR A 153 26.34 2.29 6.89
CA THR A 153 26.29 3.72 6.58
C THR A 153 24.88 4.13 6.17
N THR A 154 24.33 5.20 6.73
CA THR A 154 23.03 5.72 6.28
C THR A 154 23.15 6.42 4.93
N GLY A 155 22.01 6.65 4.28
CA GLY A 155 21.94 7.40 3.03
C GLY A 155 22.63 8.77 3.06
N THR A 156 22.60 9.43 4.22
CA THR A 156 23.20 10.74 4.48
C THR A 156 24.68 10.67 4.92
N GLY A 157 25.26 9.48 5.02
CA GLY A 157 26.66 9.24 5.34
C GLY A 157 26.97 9.04 6.82
N ILE A 158 25.97 8.77 7.68
CA ILE A 158 26.21 8.49 9.10
C ILE A 158 26.66 7.04 9.27
N GLU A 159 27.79 6.86 9.93
CA GLU A 159 28.34 5.54 10.24
C GLU A 159 27.71 4.96 11.52
N ILE A 160 27.25 3.71 11.44
CA ILE A 160 26.69 2.93 12.54
C ILE A 160 27.57 1.70 12.74
N ARG A 161 28.33 1.68 13.85
CA ARG A 161 29.18 0.54 14.21
C ARG A 161 28.33 -0.55 14.89
N VAL A 162 28.28 -1.73 14.29
CA VAL A 162 27.47 -2.88 14.72
C VAL A 162 28.39 -4.02 15.13
N PRO A 163 28.43 -4.40 16.42
CA PRO A 163 29.25 -5.53 16.88
C PRO A 163 28.88 -6.84 16.18
N ILE A 164 29.88 -7.63 15.83
CA ILE A 164 29.70 -8.98 15.26
C ILE A 164 29.65 -9.98 16.43
N PRO A 165 28.57 -10.76 16.60
CA PRO A 165 28.51 -11.82 17.61
C PRO A 165 29.71 -12.77 17.49
N GLY A 166 30.46 -12.94 18.58
CA GLY A 166 31.68 -13.75 18.60
C GLY A 166 32.97 -13.02 18.21
N GLY A 167 32.89 -11.75 17.79
CA GLY A 167 34.06 -10.91 17.53
C GLY A 167 34.76 -11.17 16.19
N GLY A 168 34.03 -11.65 15.18
CA GLY A 168 34.53 -11.87 13.84
C GLY A 168 33.68 -12.86 13.05
N ILE A 169 34.06 -13.09 11.78
CA ILE A 169 33.53 -14.15 10.93
C ILE A 169 34.59 -15.22 10.77
N VAL A 170 34.26 -16.46 11.12
CA VAL A 170 35.20 -17.58 11.05
C VAL A 170 35.15 -18.27 9.69
N GLU A 171 36.30 -18.80 9.28
CA GLU A 171 36.38 -19.73 8.14
C GLU A 171 35.55 -20.99 8.42
N GLY A 172 34.72 -21.37 7.44
CA GLY A 172 33.80 -22.49 7.55
C GLY A 172 32.66 -22.29 6.55
N ASP A 173 32.60 -23.15 5.55
CA ASP A 173 31.77 -23.03 4.35
C ASP A 173 30.43 -23.77 4.43
N GLY A 174 30.11 -24.35 5.60
CA GLY A 174 28.94 -25.21 5.76
C GLY A 174 29.07 -26.56 5.04
N GLU A 175 30.23 -26.87 4.45
CA GLU A 175 30.52 -28.15 3.83
C GLU A 175 31.00 -29.17 4.88
N PRO A 176 30.77 -30.48 4.67
CA PRO A 176 31.35 -31.51 5.52
C PRO A 176 32.88 -31.35 5.55
N GLY A 177 33.50 -31.30 6.74
CA GLY A 177 34.97 -31.19 6.85
C GLY A 177 35.76 -32.37 6.24
N THR A 178 35.07 -33.47 5.90
CA THR A 178 35.61 -34.66 5.23
C THR A 178 34.58 -35.24 4.27
N ALA A 179 35.04 -35.92 3.22
CA ALA A 179 34.18 -36.62 2.27
C ALA A 179 33.18 -37.56 2.98
N PRO A 180 31.89 -37.53 2.62
CA PRO A 180 30.87 -38.33 3.29
C PRO A 180 31.01 -39.80 2.90
N THR A 181 30.69 -40.71 3.82
CA THR A 181 30.72 -42.17 3.56
C THR A 181 29.38 -42.73 3.11
N SER A 182 28.35 -41.89 3.03
CA SER A 182 27.00 -42.21 2.58
C SER A 182 26.47 -41.05 1.74
N PRO A 183 25.48 -41.27 0.86
CA PRO A 183 24.89 -40.18 0.12
C PRO A 183 24.31 -39.11 1.05
N GLN A 184 24.47 -37.85 0.66
CA GLN A 184 23.96 -36.70 1.39
C GLN A 184 23.27 -35.74 0.44
N LYS A 185 22.25 -35.05 0.95
CA LYS A 185 21.53 -34.00 0.26
C LYS A 185 21.24 -32.88 1.24
N TRP A 186 21.50 -31.64 0.82
CA TRP A 186 21.13 -30.44 1.55
C TRP A 186 20.82 -29.30 0.60
N GLY A 187 20.29 -28.21 1.12
CA GLY A 187 20.04 -27.02 0.35
C GLY A 187 20.09 -25.76 1.19
N TRP A 188 20.19 -24.62 0.51
CA TRP A 188 20.18 -23.31 1.11
C TRP A 188 19.41 -22.33 0.23
N LEU A 189 18.73 -21.40 0.89
CA LEU A 189 18.11 -20.25 0.23
C LEU A 189 19.21 -19.38 -0.38
N ASN A 190 19.02 -18.96 -1.62
CA ASN A 190 19.91 -18.02 -2.29
C ASN A 190 19.57 -16.57 -1.92
N ASP A 191 20.58 -15.70 -2.00
CA ASP A 191 20.47 -14.26 -1.75
C ASP A 191 19.61 -13.51 -2.78
N ASP A 192 19.24 -14.16 -3.89
CA ASP A 192 18.23 -13.66 -4.82
C ASP A 192 16.80 -13.65 -4.25
N GLY A 193 16.58 -14.25 -3.07
CA GLY A 193 15.28 -14.32 -2.39
C GLY A 193 14.20 -15.13 -3.14
N THR A 194 14.56 -15.77 -4.25
CA THR A 194 13.60 -16.38 -5.19
C THR A 194 13.97 -17.81 -5.55
N SER A 195 15.10 -18.32 -5.07
CA SER A 195 15.54 -19.68 -5.37
C SER A 195 16.26 -20.39 -4.22
N ILE A 196 16.22 -21.71 -4.27
CA ILE A 196 16.98 -22.61 -3.39
C ILE A 196 17.99 -23.36 -4.24
N THR A 197 19.24 -23.41 -3.78
CA THR A 197 20.24 -24.33 -4.34
C THR A 197 20.27 -25.62 -3.53
N TRP A 198 20.23 -26.74 -4.24
CA TRP A 198 20.39 -28.08 -3.68
C TRP A 198 21.75 -28.63 -4.06
N GLN A 199 22.40 -29.27 -3.10
CA GLN A 199 23.63 -30.03 -3.30
C GLN A 199 23.39 -31.48 -2.89
N VAL A 200 23.86 -32.39 -3.73
CA VAL A 200 23.81 -33.83 -3.52
C VAL A 200 25.21 -34.36 -3.68
N VAL A 201 25.66 -35.18 -2.73
CA VAL A 201 26.95 -35.87 -2.78
C VAL A 201 26.68 -37.36 -2.68
N ILE A 202 27.26 -38.14 -3.60
CA ILE A 202 27.04 -39.57 -3.74
C ILE A 202 28.40 -40.26 -3.83
N PRO A 203 28.79 -41.04 -2.80
CA PRO A 203 29.99 -41.87 -2.88
C PRO A 203 29.90 -42.81 -4.08
N ALA A 204 30.96 -42.88 -4.88
CA ALA A 204 30.95 -43.64 -6.14
C ALA A 204 30.66 -45.14 -5.95
N ALA A 205 30.90 -45.68 -4.76
CA ALA A 205 30.52 -47.05 -4.39
C ALA A 205 29.00 -47.32 -4.46
N VAL A 206 28.16 -46.29 -4.28
CA VAL A 206 26.69 -46.39 -4.40
C VAL A 206 26.25 -46.56 -5.84
N LEU A 207 27.08 -46.12 -6.79
CA LEU A 207 26.86 -46.25 -8.23
C LEU A 207 27.38 -47.58 -8.79
N ALA A 208 27.98 -48.44 -7.95
CA ALA A 208 28.50 -49.74 -8.36
C ALA A 208 27.36 -50.76 -8.57
N GLY A 209 27.08 -51.12 -9.81
CA GLY A 209 26.10 -52.14 -10.17
C GLY A 209 26.13 -52.49 -11.66
N ASP A 210 25.50 -53.61 -12.03
CA ASP A 210 25.40 -54.07 -13.43
C ASP A 210 24.40 -53.24 -14.26
N THR A 211 23.52 -52.50 -13.59
CA THR A 211 22.56 -51.57 -14.21
C THR A 211 22.92 -50.13 -13.83
N PRO A 212 22.84 -49.17 -14.75
CA PRO A 212 23.02 -47.75 -14.43
C PRO A 212 22.10 -47.34 -13.27
N VAL A 213 22.68 -46.75 -12.22
CA VAL A 213 21.92 -46.19 -11.12
C VAL A 213 21.27 -44.89 -11.60
N VAL A 214 19.94 -44.86 -11.57
CA VAL A 214 19.14 -43.67 -11.84
C VAL A 214 18.86 -42.98 -10.51
N LEU A 215 19.12 -41.68 -10.48
CA LEU A 215 18.79 -40.79 -9.37
C LEU A 215 17.44 -40.15 -9.67
N ASP A 216 16.43 -40.47 -8.87
CA ASP A 216 15.10 -39.87 -8.96
C ASP A 216 14.96 -38.78 -7.90
N ASP A 217 14.89 -37.52 -8.32
CA ASP A 217 14.75 -36.37 -7.44
C ASP A 217 13.32 -35.84 -7.48
N VAL A 218 12.67 -35.72 -6.31
CA VAL A 218 11.31 -35.24 -6.15
C VAL A 218 11.32 -34.03 -5.22
N TYR A 219 10.90 -32.89 -5.74
CA TYR A 219 10.88 -31.60 -5.04
C TYR A 219 9.46 -31.16 -4.67
N ASP A 220 9.33 -30.23 -3.71
CA ASP A 220 8.04 -29.66 -3.30
C ASP A 220 7.24 -29.15 -4.51
N ALA A 221 5.95 -29.49 -4.56
CA ALA A 221 5.07 -29.18 -5.68
C ALA A 221 4.86 -27.67 -5.93
N ARG A 222 5.21 -26.82 -4.96
CA ARG A 222 5.19 -25.36 -5.13
C ARG A 222 6.42 -24.81 -5.83
N MET A 223 7.49 -25.60 -5.96
CA MET A 223 8.74 -25.19 -6.59
C MET A 223 8.79 -25.58 -8.07
N GLY A 224 9.67 -24.91 -8.82
CA GLY A 224 10.04 -25.28 -10.18
C GLY A 224 11.52 -25.66 -10.25
N PHE A 225 11.86 -26.70 -11.00
CA PHE A 225 13.27 -27.03 -11.27
C PHE A 225 13.80 -26.16 -12.42
N ASP A 226 15.05 -25.69 -12.30
CA ASP A 226 15.79 -25.05 -13.39
C ASP A 226 16.86 -26.01 -13.95
N PRO A 227 16.58 -26.73 -15.05
CA PRO A 227 17.53 -27.67 -15.64
C PRO A 227 18.84 -27.03 -16.10
N SER A 228 18.82 -25.73 -16.41
CA SER A 228 20.01 -25.02 -16.90
C SER A 228 21.02 -24.72 -15.78
N SER A 229 20.56 -24.75 -14.53
CA SER A 229 21.40 -24.58 -13.34
C SER A 229 22.17 -25.84 -12.95
N LEU A 230 21.84 -27.00 -13.53
CA LEU A 230 22.38 -28.28 -13.12
C LEU A 230 23.84 -28.42 -13.52
N THR A 231 24.69 -28.65 -12.53
CA THR A 231 26.10 -29.00 -12.69
C THR A 231 26.36 -30.35 -12.03
N ALA A 232 27.10 -31.21 -12.71
CA ALA A 232 27.54 -32.49 -12.20
C ALA A 232 29.07 -32.58 -12.25
N GLY A 233 29.64 -33.26 -11.27
CA GLY A 233 31.08 -33.44 -11.16
C GLY A 233 31.44 -34.58 -10.22
N TRP A 234 32.72 -34.76 -9.96
CA TRP A 234 33.21 -35.62 -8.89
C TRP A 234 34.42 -35.00 -8.20
N VAL A 235 34.65 -35.38 -6.95
CA VAL A 235 35.77 -34.95 -6.11
C VAL A 235 36.49 -36.20 -5.61
N LEU A 236 37.83 -36.16 -5.53
CA LEU A 236 38.57 -37.21 -4.83
C LEU A 236 38.47 -36.97 -3.32
N ALA A 237 38.32 -38.02 -2.52
CA ALA A 237 38.36 -37.92 -1.07
C ALA A 237 39.64 -37.21 -0.56
N SER A 238 40.78 -37.38 -1.25
CA SER A 238 42.04 -36.69 -0.94
C SER A 238 42.05 -35.19 -1.31
N GLU A 239 41.16 -34.77 -2.19
CA GLU A 239 41.02 -33.39 -2.66
C GLU A 239 39.78 -32.67 -2.06
N TRP A 240 39.04 -33.35 -1.17
CA TRP A 240 37.81 -32.87 -0.56
C TRP A 240 37.97 -31.53 0.16
N ALA A 241 39.00 -31.42 1.01
CA ALA A 241 39.27 -30.20 1.78
C ALA A 241 39.60 -28.98 0.90
N ALA A 242 40.01 -29.21 -0.36
CA ALA A 242 40.27 -28.15 -1.34
C ALA A 242 39.08 -27.91 -2.28
N TRP A 243 37.99 -28.66 -2.12
CA TRP A 243 36.81 -28.68 -2.97
C TRP A 243 37.13 -28.71 -4.48
N LYS A 244 38.07 -29.58 -4.86
CA LYS A 244 38.51 -29.67 -6.26
C LYS A 244 37.56 -30.58 -7.05
N VAL A 245 36.57 -29.96 -7.67
CA VAL A 245 35.59 -30.63 -8.53
C VAL A 245 36.15 -30.86 -9.93
N HIS A 246 35.95 -32.07 -10.44
CA HIS A 246 36.20 -32.46 -11.82
C HIS A 246 34.86 -32.59 -12.55
N ASP A 247 34.67 -31.80 -13.60
CA ASP A 247 33.37 -31.70 -14.27
C ASP A 247 32.96 -33.00 -14.98
N VAL A 248 31.67 -33.31 -14.89
CA VAL A 248 30.99 -34.33 -15.71
C VAL A 248 30.01 -33.60 -16.62
N VAL A 249 30.12 -33.83 -17.93
CA VAL A 249 29.31 -33.13 -18.93
C VAL A 249 28.07 -33.92 -19.32
N ALA A 250 27.05 -33.23 -19.81
CA ALA A 250 25.87 -33.87 -20.37
C ALA A 250 26.25 -34.70 -21.62
N GLY A 251 25.74 -35.92 -21.71
CA GLY A 251 26.03 -36.84 -22.80
C GLY A 251 25.42 -38.22 -22.59
N THR A 252 25.69 -39.14 -23.51
CA THR A 252 25.25 -40.54 -23.43
C THR A 252 26.42 -41.53 -23.47
N GLY A 253 27.65 -41.00 -23.48
CA GLY A 253 28.87 -41.80 -23.52
C GLY A 253 29.46 -42.04 -22.13
N PRO A 254 30.59 -42.74 -22.02
CA PRO A 254 31.23 -42.98 -20.73
C PRO A 254 31.63 -41.69 -20.01
N GLU A 255 31.55 -41.69 -18.68
CA GLU A 255 31.86 -40.54 -17.81
C GLU A 255 31.07 -39.26 -18.18
N THR A 256 29.79 -39.42 -18.55
CA THR A 256 28.84 -38.32 -18.79
C THR A 256 27.58 -38.47 -17.95
N TYR A 257 26.63 -37.53 -18.03
CA TYR A 257 25.29 -37.70 -17.44
C TYR A 257 24.16 -37.43 -18.45
N THR A 258 23.02 -38.11 -18.27
CA THR A 258 21.74 -37.75 -18.90
C THR A 258 20.77 -37.23 -17.85
N LEU A 259 19.91 -36.28 -18.26
CA LEU A 259 18.87 -35.69 -17.44
C LEU A 259 17.52 -35.81 -18.15
N VAL A 260 16.50 -36.26 -17.43
CA VAL A 260 15.10 -36.27 -17.87
C VAL A 260 14.28 -35.46 -16.87
N ASP A 261 13.86 -34.27 -17.29
CA ASP A 261 12.99 -33.39 -16.48
C ASP A 261 11.52 -33.77 -16.63
N SER A 262 10.81 -33.88 -15.51
CA SER A 262 9.40 -34.24 -15.41
C SER A 262 8.63 -33.20 -14.57
N PRO A 263 8.42 -31.97 -15.08
CA PRO A 263 7.82 -30.88 -14.31
C PRO A 263 6.37 -31.15 -13.89
N ALA A 264 5.64 -32.00 -14.62
CA ALA A 264 4.27 -32.38 -14.28
C ALA A 264 4.16 -33.20 -12.98
N THR A 265 5.25 -33.85 -12.58
CA THR A 265 5.35 -34.64 -11.35
C THR A 265 6.28 -34.01 -10.32
N HIS A 266 6.80 -32.80 -10.59
CA HIS A 266 7.78 -32.12 -9.75
C HIS A 266 9.00 -33.00 -9.47
N SER A 267 9.52 -33.64 -10.52
CA SER A 267 10.66 -34.53 -10.42
C SER A 267 11.59 -34.46 -11.62
N PHE A 268 12.81 -34.96 -11.45
CA PHE A 268 13.70 -35.26 -12.56
C PHE A 268 14.50 -36.54 -12.30
N GLU A 269 14.90 -37.22 -13.37
CA GLU A 269 15.80 -38.37 -13.31
C GLU A 269 17.18 -37.98 -13.85
N LEU A 270 18.23 -38.29 -13.10
CA LEU A 270 19.62 -38.15 -13.53
C LEU A 270 20.33 -39.51 -13.55
N THR A 271 21.00 -39.81 -14.65
CA THR A 271 21.79 -41.04 -14.80
C THR A 271 23.24 -40.67 -15.09
N PHE A 272 24.16 -41.19 -14.28
CA PHE A 272 25.59 -41.19 -14.62
C PHE A 272 25.88 -42.35 -15.57
N ASN A 273 26.45 -42.06 -16.74
CA ASN A 273 26.72 -43.03 -17.79
C ASN A 273 28.13 -43.60 -17.63
N GLU A 274 28.23 -44.91 -17.38
CA GLU A 274 29.48 -45.62 -17.09
C GLU A 274 30.40 -44.86 -16.11
N PRO A 275 29.91 -44.50 -14.91
CA PRO A 275 30.72 -43.77 -13.94
C PRO A 275 31.90 -44.63 -13.47
N VAL A 276 33.00 -43.98 -13.13
CA VAL A 276 34.05 -44.62 -12.33
C VAL A 276 33.50 -44.79 -10.91
N THR A 277 33.44 -46.04 -10.44
CA THR A 277 32.84 -46.42 -9.14
C THR A 277 33.88 -46.73 -8.07
N THR A 278 35.12 -46.23 -8.22
CA THR A 278 36.19 -46.42 -7.23
C THR A 278 35.86 -45.62 -5.96
N ALA A 279 36.09 -46.23 -4.79
CA ALA A 279 35.66 -45.68 -3.50
C ALA A 279 36.36 -44.36 -3.08
N ASP A 280 37.32 -43.88 -3.86
CA ASP A 280 38.00 -42.61 -3.65
C ASP A 280 37.29 -41.42 -4.33
N ARG A 281 36.25 -41.66 -5.15
CA ARG A 281 35.45 -40.60 -5.80
C ARG A 281 34.11 -40.39 -5.10
N ASP A 282 33.72 -39.13 -5.01
CA ASP A 282 32.39 -38.68 -4.61
C ASP A 282 31.79 -37.86 -5.75
N TYR A 283 30.65 -38.29 -6.28
CA TYR A 283 29.92 -37.54 -7.30
C TYR A 283 29.14 -36.41 -6.64
N VAL A 284 29.24 -35.22 -7.21
CA VAL A 284 28.57 -34.02 -6.73
C VAL A 284 27.60 -33.55 -7.79
N LEU A 285 26.36 -33.32 -7.38
CA LEU A 285 25.31 -32.70 -8.18
C LEU A 285 24.87 -31.42 -7.48
N ARG A 286 24.80 -30.33 -8.22
CA ARG A 286 24.26 -29.06 -7.74
C ARG A 286 23.29 -28.49 -8.74
N TYR A 287 22.16 -27.99 -8.26
CA TYR A 287 21.12 -27.38 -9.10
C TYR A 287 20.22 -26.47 -8.27
N ARG A 288 19.32 -25.77 -8.95
CA ARG A 288 18.43 -24.78 -8.36
C ARG A 288 16.97 -25.13 -8.59
N THR A 289 16.16 -24.80 -7.59
CA THR A 289 14.70 -24.73 -7.70
C THR A 289 14.22 -23.30 -7.45
N THR A 290 13.25 -22.82 -8.23
CA THR A 290 12.57 -21.55 -8.03
C THR A 290 11.49 -21.68 -6.96
N LEU A 291 11.36 -20.65 -6.13
CA LEU A 291 10.31 -20.54 -5.13
C LEU A 291 8.99 -20.02 -5.73
N PRO A 292 7.84 -20.34 -5.13
CA PRO A 292 6.57 -19.76 -5.55
C PRO A 292 6.52 -18.27 -5.20
N ALA A 293 5.83 -17.48 -6.02
CA ALA A 293 5.73 -16.03 -5.83
C ALA A 293 4.97 -15.62 -4.55
N ASP A 294 4.20 -16.53 -3.95
CA ASP A 294 3.45 -16.33 -2.71
C ASP A 294 4.09 -17.01 -1.49
N ALA A 295 5.37 -17.40 -1.56
CA ALA A 295 6.13 -17.92 -0.43
C ALA A 295 6.10 -16.94 0.76
N ARG A 296 5.95 -17.48 1.97
CA ARG A 296 5.84 -16.69 3.21
C ARG A 296 6.91 -17.08 4.20
N GLN A 297 7.34 -16.11 5.02
CA GLN A 297 8.24 -16.33 6.15
C GLN A 297 7.86 -17.60 6.92
N GLY A 298 8.82 -18.52 7.07
CA GLY A 298 8.63 -19.79 7.78
C GLY A 298 8.11 -20.95 6.93
N ASP A 299 7.79 -20.74 5.65
CA ASP A 299 7.47 -21.84 4.73
C ASP A 299 8.65 -22.80 4.62
N LEU A 300 8.36 -24.11 4.72
CA LEU A 300 9.35 -25.17 4.60
C LEU A 300 9.27 -25.80 3.21
N PHE A 301 10.41 -25.91 2.51
CA PHE A 301 10.52 -26.51 1.19
C PHE A 301 11.37 -27.77 1.23
N GLY A 302 10.74 -28.90 0.91
CA GLY A 302 11.38 -30.21 0.91
C GLY A 302 11.92 -30.61 -0.47
N ASN A 303 12.95 -31.46 -0.45
CA ASN A 303 13.45 -32.13 -1.65
C ASN A 303 14.07 -33.48 -1.26
N THR A 304 13.73 -34.53 -1.99
CA THR A 304 14.18 -35.91 -1.74
C THR A 304 14.80 -36.50 -2.99
N ILE A 305 15.96 -37.15 -2.85
CA ILE A 305 16.55 -37.93 -3.93
C ILE A 305 16.54 -39.41 -3.58
N THR A 306 16.24 -40.26 -4.55
CA THR A 306 16.24 -41.71 -4.43
C THR A 306 17.30 -42.29 -5.35
N ALA A 307 18.22 -43.11 -4.81
CA ALA A 307 19.19 -43.86 -5.60
C ALA A 307 19.13 -45.34 -5.20
N SER A 308 19.05 -46.24 -6.18
CA SER A 308 19.02 -47.69 -5.94
C SER A 308 17.92 -48.15 -4.94
N GLY A 309 16.79 -47.43 -4.90
CA GLY A 309 15.67 -47.71 -3.99
C GLY A 309 15.85 -47.20 -2.55
N GLU A 310 16.98 -46.54 -2.25
CA GLU A 310 17.22 -45.86 -0.97
C GLU A 310 16.93 -44.37 -1.12
N GLN A 311 16.19 -43.81 -0.17
CA GLN A 311 15.84 -42.39 -0.13
C GLN A 311 16.81 -41.61 0.75
N PHE A 312 17.23 -40.46 0.25
CA PHE A 312 18.05 -39.51 0.95
C PHE A 312 17.30 -38.18 1.01
N THR A 313 16.85 -37.83 2.22
CA THR A 313 16.05 -36.64 2.48
C THR A 313 16.90 -35.60 3.22
N THR A 314 16.82 -34.36 2.76
CA THR A 314 17.34 -33.19 3.49
C THR A 314 16.36 -32.73 4.56
N TRP A 315 16.85 -32.04 5.59
CA TRP A 315 15.97 -31.13 6.32
C TRP A 315 15.39 -30.10 5.35
N PRO A 316 14.08 -29.80 5.42
CA PRO A 316 13.49 -28.83 4.51
C PRO A 316 14.14 -27.45 4.72
N VAL A 317 14.31 -26.71 3.63
CA VAL A 317 14.85 -25.35 3.68
C VAL A 317 13.72 -24.42 4.10
N GLU A 318 13.93 -23.68 5.18
CA GLU A 318 13.02 -22.61 5.61
C GLU A 318 13.23 -21.36 4.76
N PHE A 319 12.14 -20.89 4.15
CA PHE A 319 12.08 -19.60 3.48
C PHE A 319 12.01 -18.48 4.51
N VAL A 320 12.91 -17.52 4.31
CA VAL A 320 12.96 -16.30 5.11
C VAL A 320 13.03 -15.11 4.17
N THR A 321 12.45 -14.00 4.57
CA THR A 321 12.40 -12.76 3.80
C THR A 321 12.62 -11.56 4.72
N ALA A 322 12.81 -10.39 4.13
CA ALA A 322 12.83 -9.14 4.87
C ALA A 322 11.42 -8.67 5.21
N GLY A 323 11.31 -7.83 6.22
CA GLY A 323 10.07 -7.18 6.62
C GLY A 323 10.32 -6.04 7.59
N GLY A 324 9.23 -5.46 8.08
CA GLY A 324 9.29 -4.34 8.99
C GLY A 324 7.90 -3.83 9.32
N GLU A 325 7.86 -3.00 10.34
CA GLU A 325 6.65 -2.34 10.81
C GLU A 325 6.88 -0.84 10.86
N GLY A 326 5.80 -0.08 10.80
CA GLY A 326 5.83 1.37 10.97
C GLY A 326 4.54 1.83 11.62
N GLY A 327 4.58 2.88 12.44
CA GLY A 327 3.37 3.44 13.01
C GLY A 327 3.62 4.83 13.56
N GLY A 328 2.54 5.57 13.78
CA GLY A 328 2.60 6.91 14.33
C GLY A 328 1.32 7.28 15.06
N THR A 329 1.30 8.48 15.62
CA THR A 329 0.12 9.02 16.30
C THR A 329 -0.71 9.83 15.32
N GLY A 330 -1.92 9.38 15.02
CA GLY A 330 -2.82 10.08 14.11
C GLY A 330 -3.15 11.49 14.59
N ARG A 331 -3.08 12.45 13.67
CA ARG A 331 -3.49 13.84 13.89
C ARG A 331 -5.01 13.92 13.89
N ILE A 332 -5.59 14.06 15.08
CA ILE A 332 -7.04 14.10 15.29
C ILE A 332 -7.49 15.46 15.82
N GLY A 333 -8.74 15.83 15.51
CA GLY A 333 -9.43 17.00 16.05
C GLY A 333 -10.92 16.74 16.18
N GLY A 334 -11.71 17.80 16.31
CA GLY A 334 -13.14 17.68 16.50
C GLY A 334 -13.93 18.93 16.13
N PHE A 335 -15.23 18.88 16.39
CA PHE A 335 -16.10 20.04 16.30
C PHE A 335 -17.14 20.04 17.41
N THR A 336 -17.60 21.23 17.79
CA THR A 336 -18.76 21.42 18.66
C THR A 336 -19.77 22.33 17.99
N VAL A 337 -21.04 22.13 18.28
CA VAL A 337 -22.17 22.94 17.81
C VAL A 337 -22.90 23.46 19.03
N THR A 338 -23.11 24.78 19.08
CA THR A 338 -23.88 25.45 20.13
C THR A 338 -25.15 26.02 19.53
N LYS A 339 -26.30 25.61 20.08
CA LYS A 339 -27.62 26.06 19.63
C LYS A 339 -28.03 27.36 20.31
N THR A 340 -28.54 28.33 19.54
CA THR A 340 -29.26 29.51 20.05
C THR A 340 -30.61 29.67 19.36
N LEU A 341 -31.51 30.39 20.02
CA LEU A 341 -32.79 30.82 19.46
C LEU A 341 -32.80 32.35 19.43
N SER A 342 -33.28 32.92 18.32
CA SER A 342 -33.40 34.37 18.14
C SER A 342 -34.82 34.74 17.70
N GLY A 343 -35.21 36.01 17.81
CA GLY A 343 -36.55 36.48 17.41
C GLY A 343 -37.56 36.58 18.56
N ASP A 344 -38.74 37.13 18.28
CA ASP A 344 -39.78 37.45 19.27
C ASP A 344 -40.53 36.22 19.80
N GLY A 345 -40.51 35.11 19.05
CA GLY A 345 -41.07 33.84 19.46
C GLY A 345 -40.15 32.97 20.33
N ALA A 346 -38.86 33.32 20.45
CA ALA A 346 -37.87 32.49 21.14
C ALA A 346 -38.22 32.21 22.61
N ALA A 347 -38.79 33.21 23.32
CA ALA A 347 -39.17 33.09 24.73
C ALA A 347 -40.42 32.20 24.97
N VAL A 348 -41.14 31.82 23.90
CA VAL A 348 -42.31 30.92 23.97
C VAL A 348 -41.90 29.46 23.83
N VAL A 349 -40.72 29.19 23.29
CA VAL A 349 -40.17 27.83 23.18
C VAL A 349 -39.89 27.30 24.59
N PRO A 350 -40.43 26.13 24.99
CA PRO A 350 -40.19 25.58 26.32
C PRO A 350 -38.71 25.32 26.59
N ASP A 351 -38.28 25.65 27.80
CA ASP A 351 -36.97 25.25 28.30
C ASP A 351 -36.82 23.73 28.22
N GLY A 352 -35.67 23.27 27.72
CA GLY A 352 -35.40 21.84 27.51
C GLY A 352 -35.88 21.29 26.16
N THR A 353 -36.39 22.13 25.25
CA THR A 353 -36.59 21.73 23.85
C THR A 353 -35.27 21.27 23.23
N VAL A 354 -35.25 20.08 22.64
CA VAL A 354 -34.08 19.46 22.03
C VAL A 354 -34.18 19.55 20.51
N TYR A 355 -33.06 19.86 19.86
CA TYR A 355 -32.94 20.00 18.41
C TYR A 355 -32.00 18.92 17.86
N ALA A 356 -32.46 18.21 16.83
CA ALA A 356 -31.69 17.17 16.17
C ALA A 356 -30.82 17.77 15.05
N VAL A 357 -29.51 17.85 15.27
CA VAL A 357 -28.54 18.28 14.26
C VAL A 357 -27.85 17.07 13.68
N THR A 358 -28.12 16.80 12.41
CA THR A 358 -27.46 15.75 11.64
C THR A 358 -26.04 16.16 11.26
N TYR A 359 -25.14 15.18 11.25
CA TYR A 359 -23.81 15.31 10.68
C TYR A 359 -23.54 14.16 9.70
N ALA A 360 -22.70 14.43 8.71
CA ALA A 360 -22.20 13.46 7.77
C ALA A 360 -20.74 13.74 7.41
N TYR A 361 -19.90 12.72 7.34
CA TYR A 361 -18.53 12.80 6.84
C TYR A 361 -18.12 11.47 6.21
N LEU A 362 -16.97 11.43 5.55
CA LEU A 362 -16.38 10.20 5.03
C LEU A 362 -15.27 9.72 5.97
N ARG A 363 -15.22 8.42 6.24
CA ARG A 363 -14.07 7.76 6.87
C ARG A 363 -13.48 6.82 5.83
N GLY A 364 -12.35 7.19 5.24
CA GLY A 364 -11.94 6.61 3.95
C GLY A 364 -12.99 6.94 2.90
N ASP A 365 -13.50 5.92 2.21
CA ASP A 365 -14.59 6.07 1.22
C ASP A 365 -15.99 5.76 1.78
N GLU A 366 -16.10 5.40 3.07
CA GLU A 366 -17.37 5.00 3.68
C GLU A 366 -18.09 6.18 4.34
N PRO A 367 -19.39 6.40 4.06
CA PRO A 367 -20.16 7.47 4.66
C PRO A 367 -20.52 7.15 6.10
N VAL A 368 -20.19 8.09 7.01
CA VAL A 368 -20.62 8.08 8.40
C VAL A 368 -21.65 9.17 8.59
N THR A 369 -22.81 8.82 9.15
CA THR A 369 -23.88 9.77 9.47
C THR A 369 -24.33 9.59 10.92
N GLY A 370 -24.75 10.67 11.55
CA GLY A 370 -25.39 10.59 12.86
C GLY A 370 -26.12 11.88 13.22
N THR A 371 -26.58 11.94 14.47
CA THR A 371 -27.35 13.07 15.00
C THR A 371 -26.78 13.49 16.35
N LEU A 372 -26.69 14.79 16.56
CA LEU A 372 -26.44 15.43 17.85
C LEU A 372 -27.77 15.95 18.38
N GLU A 373 -28.04 15.72 19.67
CA GLU A 373 -29.21 16.26 20.36
C GLU A 373 -28.80 17.51 21.14
N LEU A 374 -29.20 18.69 20.64
CA LEU A 374 -28.80 19.97 21.22
C LEU A 374 -29.92 20.62 22.02
N SER A 375 -29.62 20.94 23.27
CA SER A 375 -30.37 21.93 24.04
C SER A 375 -29.76 23.32 23.84
N PRO A 376 -30.57 24.40 23.71
CA PRO A 376 -30.05 25.76 23.59
C PRO A 376 -29.02 26.11 24.68
N GLY A 377 -27.90 26.70 24.27
CA GLY A 377 -26.79 27.10 25.14
C GLY A 377 -25.85 25.98 25.60
N VAL A 378 -26.15 24.71 25.31
CA VAL A 378 -25.30 23.57 25.67
C VAL A 378 -24.57 23.04 24.43
N PRO A 379 -23.24 23.20 24.34
CA PRO A 379 -22.48 22.68 23.21
C PRO A 379 -22.51 21.14 23.17
N GLN A 380 -22.62 20.57 21.97
CA GLN A 380 -22.48 19.13 21.70
C GLN A 380 -21.61 18.93 20.46
N GLY A 381 -20.91 17.81 20.34
CA GLY A 381 -19.92 17.64 19.28
C GLY A 381 -19.35 16.25 19.14
N ILE A 382 -18.43 16.11 18.20
CA ILE A 382 -17.65 14.90 17.97
C ILE A 382 -16.18 15.26 18.05
N ASP A 383 -15.41 14.40 18.70
CA ASP A 383 -13.96 14.47 18.78
C ASP A 383 -13.32 13.22 18.16
N GLY A 384 -12.00 13.21 18.02
CA GLY A 384 -11.26 12.06 17.47
C GLY A 384 -11.46 11.86 15.96
N LEU A 385 -11.80 12.93 15.24
CA LEU A 385 -11.90 12.91 13.79
C LEU A 385 -10.52 13.16 13.17
N PRO A 386 -10.11 12.40 12.14
CA PRO A 386 -8.86 12.66 11.43
C PRO A 386 -8.80 14.09 10.88
N THR A 387 -7.62 14.70 10.92
CA THR A 387 -7.36 16.00 10.30
C THR A 387 -7.72 15.95 8.81
N GLY A 388 -8.30 17.03 8.30
CA GLY A 388 -8.78 17.12 6.92
C GLY A 388 -10.18 16.53 6.70
N THR A 389 -10.78 15.87 7.70
CA THR A 389 -12.16 15.37 7.59
C THR A 389 -13.12 16.51 7.27
N VAL A 390 -13.85 16.38 6.17
CA VAL A 390 -14.89 17.34 5.77
C VAL A 390 -16.22 16.90 6.37
N VAL A 391 -16.71 17.66 7.36
CA VAL A 391 -18.01 17.39 8.00
C VAL A 391 -19.07 18.29 7.39
N THR A 392 -20.21 17.69 7.01
CA THR A 392 -21.43 18.40 6.63
C THR A 392 -22.43 18.33 7.78
N LEU A 393 -23.00 19.47 8.16
CA LEU A 393 -24.01 19.62 9.20
C LEU A 393 -25.35 20.04 8.59
N GLY A 394 -26.45 19.61 9.19
CA GLY A 394 -27.79 20.08 8.88
C GLY A 394 -28.70 19.89 10.08
N GLU A 395 -29.73 20.72 10.22
CA GLU A 395 -30.72 20.55 11.28
C GLU A 395 -31.98 19.89 10.74
N ALA A 396 -32.49 18.88 11.46
CA ALA A 396 -33.81 18.32 11.15
C ALA A 396 -34.89 19.35 11.49
N VAL A 397 -36.02 19.29 10.77
CA VAL A 397 -37.16 20.18 11.04
C VAL A 397 -37.61 20.01 12.50
N PRO A 398 -37.59 21.10 13.31
CA PRO A 398 -38.01 21.01 14.71
C PRO A 398 -39.48 20.62 14.85
N GLU A 399 -39.84 20.00 15.97
CA GLU A 399 -41.26 19.77 16.29
C GLU A 399 -42.02 21.10 16.38
N ALA A 400 -43.22 21.14 15.80
CA ALA A 400 -44.03 22.35 15.78
C ALA A 400 -44.53 22.70 17.19
N ILE A 401 -44.30 23.94 17.61
CA ILE A 401 -44.78 24.49 18.87
C ILE A 401 -45.89 25.50 18.58
N SER A 402 -47.01 25.39 19.28
CA SER A 402 -48.15 26.28 19.08
C SER A 402 -47.79 27.73 19.35
N GLY A 403 -48.12 28.63 18.41
CA GLY A 403 -47.90 30.07 18.56
C GLY A 403 -46.54 30.57 18.09
N VAL A 404 -45.65 29.70 17.60
CA VAL A 404 -44.36 30.09 17.02
C VAL A 404 -44.15 29.47 15.63
N ASP A 405 -43.36 30.15 14.81
CA ASP A 405 -42.91 29.67 13.50
C ASP A 405 -41.37 29.71 13.43
N TYR A 406 -40.78 28.63 12.94
CA TYR A 406 -39.32 28.51 12.82
C TYR A 406 -38.85 28.99 11.46
N GLY A 407 -37.89 29.92 11.46
CA GLY A 407 -37.17 30.34 10.27
C GLY A 407 -36.08 29.36 9.85
N THR A 408 -35.43 29.65 8.73
CA THR A 408 -34.28 28.85 8.26
C THR A 408 -33.12 28.89 9.26
N PRO A 409 -32.56 27.73 9.66
CA PRO A 409 -31.40 27.67 10.55
C PRO A 409 -30.18 28.36 9.97
N ARG A 410 -29.38 28.99 10.84
CA ARG A 410 -28.20 29.77 10.46
C ARG A 410 -26.97 29.23 11.17
N PHE A 411 -26.09 28.63 10.39
CA PHE A 411 -24.77 28.19 10.85
C PHE A 411 -23.73 29.29 10.67
N SER A 412 -22.85 29.44 11.64
CA SER A 412 -21.74 30.41 11.61
C SER A 412 -20.57 29.97 12.48
N GLY A 413 -19.40 30.56 12.26
CA GLY A 413 -18.16 30.25 12.97
C GLY A 413 -16.95 30.38 12.05
N ASP A 414 -15.76 30.37 12.63
CA ASP A 414 -14.52 30.42 11.85
C ASP A 414 -14.35 29.12 11.04
N GLY A 415 -14.08 29.26 9.74
CA GLY A 415 -13.93 28.11 8.82
C GLY A 415 -15.23 27.41 8.43
N ILE A 416 -16.40 27.96 8.80
CA ILE A 416 -17.71 27.39 8.48
C ILE A 416 -18.24 27.95 7.15
N VAL A 417 -18.55 27.05 6.21
CA VAL A 417 -19.20 27.40 4.94
C VAL A 417 -20.68 27.03 5.03
N ALA A 418 -21.55 28.02 5.27
CA ALA A 418 -22.99 27.83 5.38
C ALA A 418 -23.70 27.87 4.02
N ASP A 419 -24.71 27.03 3.84
CA ASP A 419 -25.57 26.98 2.65
C ASP A 419 -27.01 26.60 3.03
N GLY A 420 -27.96 27.54 2.95
CA GLY A 420 -29.39 27.25 2.95
C GLY A 420 -29.95 26.43 4.13
N GLY A 421 -29.34 26.49 5.32
CA GLY A 421 -29.72 25.66 6.48
C GLY A 421 -28.84 24.42 6.69
N SER A 422 -27.73 24.32 5.96
CA SER A 422 -26.65 23.36 6.14
C SER A 422 -25.32 24.10 6.31
N ALA A 423 -24.28 23.40 6.75
CA ALA A 423 -22.92 23.92 6.79
C ALA A 423 -21.88 22.84 6.50
N ARG A 424 -20.72 23.27 6.03
CA ARG A 424 -19.52 22.43 5.90
C ARG A 424 -18.37 23.01 6.70
N LEU A 425 -17.56 22.14 7.28
CA LEU A 425 -16.32 22.47 7.98
C LEU A 425 -15.24 21.42 7.71
N VAL A 426 -13.98 21.78 7.96
CA VAL A 426 -12.82 20.87 7.86
C VAL A 426 -12.18 20.76 9.24
N ILE A 427 -11.94 19.53 9.70
CA ILE A 427 -11.28 19.29 10.98
C ILE A 427 -9.79 19.63 10.88
N GLY A 428 -9.30 20.48 11.78
CA GLY A 428 -7.89 20.82 11.89
C GLY A 428 -7.15 19.92 12.89
N ASP A 429 -5.82 19.87 12.76
CA ASP A 429 -4.94 19.10 13.64
C ASP A 429 -5.05 19.57 15.10
N ARG A 430 -5.45 18.67 15.99
CA ARG A 430 -5.60 18.90 17.44
C ARG A 430 -6.39 20.15 17.78
N THR A 431 -7.37 20.49 16.94
CA THR A 431 -8.27 21.62 17.14
C THR A 431 -9.72 21.18 17.22
N THR A 432 -10.52 21.95 17.97
CA THR A 432 -11.97 21.79 18.01
C THR A 432 -12.62 22.99 17.32
N VAL A 433 -13.24 22.76 16.17
CA VAL A 433 -13.98 23.79 15.44
C VAL A 433 -15.27 24.12 16.19
N SER A 434 -15.49 25.39 16.51
CA SER A 434 -16.70 25.85 17.22
C SER A 434 -17.75 26.38 16.24
N VAL A 435 -18.91 25.74 16.18
CA VAL A 435 -20.02 26.08 15.29
C VAL A 435 -21.16 26.70 16.11
N SER A 436 -21.67 27.84 15.67
CA SER A 436 -22.89 28.45 16.20
C SER A 436 -24.07 28.19 15.28
N LEU A 437 -25.15 27.61 15.82
CA LEU A 437 -26.39 27.33 15.11
C LEU A 437 -27.55 28.14 15.71
N ASP A 438 -27.95 29.20 15.01
CA ASP A 438 -29.06 30.06 15.40
C ASP A 438 -30.35 29.69 14.65
N ASN A 439 -31.45 29.51 15.39
CA ASN A 439 -32.78 29.38 14.79
C ASN A 439 -33.58 30.64 15.06
N PRO A 440 -33.92 31.42 14.02
CA PRO A 440 -34.90 32.48 14.12
C PRO A 440 -36.28 31.89 14.43
N VAL A 441 -36.99 32.46 15.40
CA VAL A 441 -38.31 32.05 15.85
C VAL A 441 -39.22 33.28 15.90
N ALA A 442 -40.32 33.26 15.15
CA ALA A 442 -41.29 34.33 15.10
C ALA A 442 -42.59 33.95 15.81
N LEU A 443 -43.28 34.91 16.43
CA LEU A 443 -44.65 34.68 16.92
C LEU A 443 -45.64 34.54 15.76
N VAL A 444 -46.53 33.56 15.84
CA VAL A 444 -47.66 33.45 14.91
C VAL A 444 -48.75 34.45 15.36
N PRO A 445 -49.17 35.41 14.52
CA PRO A 445 -50.23 36.34 14.86
C PRO A 445 -51.53 35.58 15.20
N PRO A 446 -52.30 36.02 16.20
CA PRO A 446 -53.58 35.39 16.49
C PRO A 446 -54.49 35.51 15.26
N THR A 447 -55.04 34.39 14.81
CA THR A 447 -56.01 34.37 13.71
C THR A 447 -57.16 35.31 14.08
N PRO A 448 -57.46 36.35 13.27
CA PRO A 448 -58.56 37.25 13.57
C PRO A 448 -59.86 36.45 13.61
N SER A 449 -60.53 36.41 14.78
CA SER A 449 -61.82 35.77 14.89
C SER A 449 -62.84 36.61 14.11
N THR A 450 -63.46 36.03 13.10
CA THR A 450 -64.60 36.67 12.43
C THR A 450 -65.75 36.77 13.44
N PRO A 451 -66.29 37.98 13.70
CA PRO A 451 -67.47 38.13 14.56
C PRO A 451 -68.67 37.33 13.99
N PRO A 452 -69.54 36.74 14.83
CA PRO A 452 -70.70 36.00 14.34
C PRO A 452 -71.64 36.94 13.57
N THR A 453 -72.02 36.52 12.36
CA THR A 453 -72.97 37.22 11.48
C THR A 453 -74.33 37.42 12.17
N PRO A 454 -74.89 38.64 12.26
CA PRO A 454 -76.23 38.88 12.78
C PRO A 454 -77.33 38.26 11.88
N PRO A 455 -78.49 37.85 12.43
CA PRO A 455 -79.60 37.33 11.62
C PRO A 455 -80.17 38.41 10.69
N GLY A 456 -80.22 38.11 9.40
CA GLY A 456 -80.79 39.01 8.38
C GLY A 456 -82.28 39.27 8.60
N SER A 457 -82.66 40.55 8.61
CA SER A 457 -84.06 40.99 8.60
C SER A 457 -84.48 41.32 7.17
N SER A 458 -85.63 40.78 6.80
CA SER A 458 -86.26 40.75 5.48
C SER A 458 -86.96 42.05 5.11
N THR A 459 -86.87 42.51 3.84
CA THR A 459 -88.01 43.18 3.15
C THR A 459 -87.93 43.02 1.60
N PRO A 460 -89.06 42.75 0.88
CA PRO A 460 -89.17 42.44 -0.57
C PRO A 460 -89.83 43.57 -1.41
N PRO A 461 -90.33 43.36 -2.66
CA PRO A 461 -89.65 43.03 -3.92
C PRO A 461 -89.88 44.11 -5.02
N ALA A 462 -89.12 44.06 -6.12
CA ALA A 462 -89.47 44.78 -7.36
C ALA A 462 -89.31 43.88 -8.60
N SER A 463 -90.17 44.15 -9.57
CA SER A 463 -90.77 43.28 -10.59
C SER A 463 -89.91 42.82 -11.77
N THR A 464 -90.22 41.60 -12.21
CA THR A 464 -89.92 40.93 -13.49
C THR A 464 -90.48 41.68 -14.72
N PRO A 465 -89.87 41.53 -15.92
CA PRO A 465 -90.57 40.81 -16.99
C PRO A 465 -89.77 39.63 -17.58
N ALA A 466 -90.53 38.70 -18.17
CA ALA A 466 -90.21 37.33 -18.48
C ALA A 466 -89.64 37.07 -19.90
N SER A 467 -88.77 36.02 -20.00
CA SER A 467 -88.66 34.86 -20.93
C SER A 467 -89.02 34.99 -22.43
N PRO A 468 -88.59 34.07 -23.35
CA PRO A 468 -88.28 32.61 -23.19
C PRO A 468 -87.06 32.12 -24.04
N ALA A 469 -86.61 30.86 -24.13
CA ALA A 469 -86.66 29.59 -23.39
C ALA A 469 -85.72 28.61 -24.15
N THR A 470 -85.67 27.35 -23.68
CA THR A 470 -84.96 26.14 -24.18
C THR A 470 -83.48 26.07 -23.79
N GLY A 471 -83.00 25.02 -23.13
CA GLY A 471 -83.58 23.75 -22.70
C GLY A 471 -82.44 22.76 -22.42
N GLY A 472 -82.69 21.74 -21.59
CA GLY A 472 -81.77 20.59 -21.50
C GLY A 472 -81.33 20.24 -20.08
N SER A 473 -81.86 19.12 -19.62
CA SER A 473 -81.76 18.49 -18.29
C SER A 473 -80.49 17.64 -18.09
N LEU A 474 -80.35 17.16 -16.83
CA LEU A 474 -79.62 15.99 -16.32
C LEU A 474 -78.12 16.18 -16.01
N ALA A 475 -77.50 15.55 -15.01
CA ALA A 475 -77.88 14.87 -13.77
C ALA A 475 -76.57 14.47 -13.07
N SER A 476 -76.68 14.10 -11.80
CA SER A 476 -75.91 13.02 -11.14
C SER A 476 -74.58 13.33 -10.44
N THR A 477 -74.67 13.29 -9.10
CA THR A 477 -73.88 12.48 -8.15
C THR A 477 -72.36 12.35 -8.41
N GLY A 478 -71.46 12.64 -7.49
CA GLY A 478 -71.53 12.45 -6.05
C GLY A 478 -70.26 11.72 -5.60
N ILE A 479 -70.05 11.70 -4.29
CA ILE A 479 -69.17 10.82 -3.51
C ILE A 479 -67.75 11.34 -3.23
N GLU A 480 -67.69 11.82 -1.99
CA GLU A 480 -66.60 11.95 -1.03
C GLU A 480 -65.87 10.61 -0.77
N LEU A 481 -64.56 10.68 -0.49
CA LEU A 481 -63.87 10.09 0.69
C LEU A 481 -62.40 9.72 0.38
N GLY A 482 -61.52 10.04 1.35
CA GLY A 482 -60.35 9.22 1.66
C GLY A 482 -58.97 9.76 1.26
N ARG A 483 -58.31 10.45 2.20
CA ARG A 483 -56.83 10.42 2.34
C ARG A 483 -56.41 9.07 2.98
N PRO A 484 -55.11 8.71 3.13
CA PRO A 484 -53.84 9.37 2.74
C PRO A 484 -52.85 8.42 2.01
N ILE A 485 -51.65 8.90 1.62
CA ILE A 485 -50.32 8.27 1.86
C ILE A 485 -49.20 9.14 1.23
N ALA A 486 -48.08 9.14 1.94
CA ALA A 486 -46.80 9.81 1.69
C ALA A 486 -46.13 9.47 0.34
N GLY A 487 -45.21 10.34 -0.11
CA GLY A 487 -44.30 10.02 -1.20
C GLY A 487 -43.34 11.14 -1.61
N ALA A 488 -42.05 10.93 -1.30
CA ALA A 488 -40.86 11.30 -2.07
C ALA A 488 -40.35 12.76 -2.07
N ALA A 489 -39.26 12.97 -1.33
CA ALA A 489 -38.19 13.90 -1.71
C ALA A 489 -36.83 13.25 -1.36
N LEU A 490 -36.27 12.49 -2.30
CA LEU A 490 -34.89 11.99 -2.23
C LEU A 490 -34.32 11.90 -3.65
N LEU A 491 -33.78 13.02 -4.14
CA LEU A 491 -33.06 13.11 -5.42
C LEU A 491 -32.05 14.24 -5.36
N ALA A 492 -30.86 13.96 -4.79
CA ALA A 492 -29.67 14.80 -4.99
C ALA A 492 -28.33 14.09 -4.65
N LEU A 493 -28.18 12.78 -4.88
CA LEU A 493 -26.86 12.10 -4.77
C LEU A 493 -26.70 10.95 -5.80
N LEU A 494 -27.09 11.16 -7.06
CA LEU A 494 -26.75 10.25 -8.17
C LEU A 494 -26.15 10.97 -9.39
N GLY A 495 -25.59 12.18 -9.19
CA GLY A 495 -24.98 12.98 -10.27
C GLY A 495 -23.48 12.76 -10.51
N ALA A 496 -22.74 12.12 -9.59
CA ALA A 496 -21.27 12.06 -9.66
C ALA A 496 -20.69 10.68 -10.06
N ALA A 497 -21.49 9.62 -10.14
CA ALA A 497 -20.99 8.27 -10.46
C ALA A 497 -21.00 7.92 -11.98
N ALA A 498 -21.61 8.75 -12.84
CA ALA A 498 -21.76 8.44 -14.27
C ALA A 498 -20.63 8.96 -15.18
N LEU A 499 -19.66 9.74 -14.66
CA LEU A 499 -18.60 10.36 -15.48
C LEU A 499 -17.21 9.69 -15.34
N VAL A 500 -17.03 8.74 -14.42
CA VAL A 500 -15.76 8.01 -14.25
C VAL A 500 -15.77 6.65 -14.98
N ALA A 501 -16.93 6.04 -15.19
CA ALA A 501 -17.04 4.76 -15.92
C ALA A 501 -16.86 4.90 -17.46
N ALA A 502 -17.00 6.10 -18.03
CA ALA A 502 -16.84 6.33 -19.47
C ALA A 502 -15.38 6.58 -19.91
N ARG A 503 -14.45 6.87 -18.98
CA ARG A 503 -13.02 7.08 -19.32
C ARG A 503 -12.17 5.81 -19.26
N ARG A 504 -12.57 4.76 -18.52
CA ARG A 504 -11.83 3.49 -18.47
C ARG A 504 -12.05 2.54 -19.66
N ARG A 505 -12.98 2.83 -20.57
CA ARG A 505 -13.23 2.02 -21.79
C ARG A 505 -12.54 2.53 -23.07
N ALA A 506 -11.76 3.61 -22.98
CA ALA A 506 -11.05 4.18 -24.13
C ALA A 506 -9.51 3.96 -24.12
N GLN A 507 -8.98 3.23 -23.12
CA GLN A 507 -7.54 2.90 -23.03
C GLN A 507 -7.22 1.40 -23.13
N THR A 508 -8.21 0.58 -23.49
CA THR A 508 -7.99 -0.81 -23.90
C THR A 508 -8.60 -1.04 -25.28
N ARG A 509 -7.95 -0.45 -26.29
CA ARG A 509 -7.90 -0.94 -27.66
C ARG A 509 -6.56 -0.59 -28.27
#